data_AF-A0A662P7B6-F1
#
_entry.id   AF-A0A662P7B6-F1
#
_cell.length_a   1.000
_cell.length_b   1.000
_cell.length_c   1.000
_cell.angle_alpha   90.00
_cell.angle_beta   90.00
_cell.angle_gamma   90.00
#
_symmetry.space_group_name_H-M   'P 1'
#
loop_
_entity.id
_entity.type
_entity.pdbx_description
1 polymer ?
#
loop_
_entity_poly.entity_id
_entity_poly.type
_entity_poly.pdbx_seq_one_letter_code
_entity_poly.pdbx_strand_id
1 'polypeptide(L)'
;MKTEIFKCILRTVAPVHIGCDEVYEPTGFFVDKERACLIVFDPLDFIAGLEPTDKERFSSICKKGTVESILEIYKFLRNHPVQGRPVKACPDFVKHYEQVLSLSGNKIRKELNQFIIERTAFIPGDQRPYIPGSAVKGALRTAYLNMLAENGPDLRSYLRSIKPRKGSKDDRHKKLEQKLLELDHVPNRERISKDPFRLIKVSDFMPVGEVGTKIFYAINKKKKPSDKEPNGPYQILEAVMPGAVFTGEIRVEIPGGSHLEKEAVSRPISLEKLLNSLDLFFGEQKIRENGELR
;
A
#
# COMPACT_ATOMS: atom_id res chain seq x y z
N MET A 1 -26.23 13.44 18.48
CA MET A 1 -25.13 12.49 18.20
C MET A 1 -24.04 12.56 19.26
N LYS A 2 -23.64 11.41 19.82
CA LYS A 2 -22.50 11.28 20.75
C LYS A 2 -21.28 10.86 19.93
N THR A 3 -20.08 11.35 20.26
CA THR A 3 -18.85 10.94 19.57
C THR A 3 -17.90 10.25 20.55
N GLU A 4 -17.41 9.08 20.17
CA GLU A 4 -16.34 8.37 20.87
C GLU A 4 -15.03 8.59 20.12
N ILE A 5 -13.96 8.94 20.85
CA ILE A 5 -12.65 9.27 20.26
C ILE A 5 -11.62 8.32 20.86
N PHE A 6 -10.90 7.62 19.99
CA PHE A 6 -9.75 6.80 20.33
C PHE A 6 -8.51 7.41 19.69
N LYS A 7 -7.71 8.10 20.51
CA LYS A 7 -6.37 8.55 20.10
C LYS A 7 -5.43 7.39 20.24
N CYS A 8 -4.70 7.04 19.18
CA CYS A 8 -3.86 5.87 19.18
C CYS A 8 -2.53 6.09 18.49
N ILE A 9 -1.58 5.25 18.91
CA ILE A 9 -0.22 5.20 18.37
C ILE A 9 -0.09 3.86 17.65
N LEU A 10 0.32 3.90 16.39
CA LEU A 10 0.67 2.71 15.62
C LEU A 10 2.17 2.53 15.64
N ARG A 11 2.62 1.30 15.91
CA ARG A 11 4.01 0.90 15.78
C ARG A 11 4.12 -0.22 14.75
N THR A 12 4.96 -0.04 13.74
CA THR A 12 5.22 -1.11 12.77
C THR A 12 6.02 -2.22 13.44
N VAL A 13 5.60 -3.47 13.25
CA VAL A 13 6.30 -4.66 13.79
C VAL A 13 7.00 -5.47 12.69
N ALA A 14 6.71 -5.14 11.43
CA ALA A 14 7.29 -5.72 10.22
C ALA A 14 7.45 -4.59 9.18
N PRO A 15 8.18 -4.83 8.07
CA PRO A 15 8.20 -3.88 6.95
C PRO A 15 6.77 -3.66 6.43
N VAL A 16 6.37 -2.39 6.26
CA VAL A 16 5.04 -2.02 5.78
C VAL A 16 5.16 -1.16 4.54
N HIS A 17 4.54 -1.59 3.45
CA HIS A 17 4.36 -0.79 2.24
C HIS A 17 2.88 -0.46 2.08
N ILE A 18 2.56 0.81 1.84
CA ILE A 18 1.22 1.27 1.46
C ILE A 18 1.34 2.02 0.15
N GLY A 19 0.91 1.41 -0.95
CA GLY A 19 1.03 1.99 -2.28
C GLY A 19 0.31 3.34 -2.40
N CYS A 20 0.91 4.25 -3.14
CA CYS A 20 0.38 5.60 -3.41
C CYS A 20 0.33 5.92 -4.90
N ASP A 21 0.43 4.90 -5.76
CA ASP A 21 0.52 5.01 -7.22
C ASP A 21 1.70 5.86 -7.74
N GLU A 22 2.63 6.24 -6.86
CA GLU A 22 3.90 6.87 -7.22
C GLU A 22 5.05 5.88 -7.26
N VAL A 23 6.02 6.16 -8.13
CA VAL A 23 7.24 5.38 -8.30
C VAL A 23 8.46 6.30 -8.21
N TYR A 24 9.63 5.73 -7.97
CA TYR A 24 10.87 6.47 -8.21
C TYR A 24 11.13 6.56 -9.71
N GLU A 25 10.95 7.76 -10.25
CA GLU A 25 11.17 8.03 -11.66
C GLU A 25 12.65 7.89 -12.04
N PRO A 26 12.98 7.30 -13.21
CA PRO A 26 14.37 7.08 -13.61
C PRO A 26 15.25 8.33 -13.68
N THR A 27 14.64 9.51 -13.79
CA THR A 27 15.31 10.82 -13.86
C THR A 27 15.61 11.44 -12.50
N GLY A 28 15.07 10.90 -11.41
CA GLY A 28 15.13 11.50 -10.06
C GLY A 28 15.96 10.72 -9.05
N PHE A 29 16.72 9.70 -9.49
CA PHE A 29 17.62 8.97 -8.59
C PHE A 29 18.83 8.38 -9.30
N PHE A 30 19.88 8.12 -8.52
CA PHE A 30 20.95 7.18 -8.87
C PHE A 30 21.18 6.22 -7.70
N VAL A 31 21.81 5.07 -7.98
CA VAL A 31 22.14 4.07 -6.94
C VAL A 31 23.58 4.24 -6.50
N ASP A 32 23.77 4.55 -5.22
CA ASP A 32 25.08 4.55 -4.56
C ASP A 32 25.36 3.13 -4.04
N LYS A 33 26.35 2.48 -4.66
CA LYS A 33 26.73 1.11 -4.33
C LYS A 33 27.43 0.98 -2.99
N GLU A 34 28.25 1.95 -2.63
CA GLU A 34 29.08 1.91 -1.43
C GLU A 34 28.20 2.04 -0.20
N ARG A 35 27.20 2.93 -0.28
CA ARG A 35 26.22 3.16 0.79
C ARG A 35 25.01 2.22 0.72
N ALA A 36 24.90 1.42 -0.34
CA ALA A 36 23.76 0.55 -0.63
C ALA A 36 22.42 1.28 -0.50
N CYS A 37 22.29 2.42 -1.19
CA CYS A 37 21.08 3.24 -1.17
C CYS A 37 20.77 3.85 -2.55
N LEU A 38 19.51 4.24 -2.73
CA LEU A 38 19.13 5.19 -3.76
C LEU A 38 19.35 6.59 -3.22
N ILE A 39 19.98 7.45 -4.01
CA ILE A 39 20.07 8.88 -3.75
C ILE A 39 19.00 9.55 -4.61
N VAL A 40 17.98 10.07 -3.95
CA VAL A 40 16.82 10.71 -4.59
C VAL A 40 17.01 12.21 -4.56
N PHE A 41 16.85 12.88 -5.69
CA PHE A 41 17.09 14.31 -5.85
C PHE A 41 16.01 14.94 -6.73
N ASP A 42 15.89 16.28 -6.69
CA ASP A 42 15.01 17.01 -7.60
C ASP A 42 15.62 17.03 -9.02
N PRO A 43 14.95 16.47 -10.04
CA PRO A 43 15.45 16.50 -11.41
C PRO A 43 15.69 17.92 -11.95
N LEU A 44 14.93 18.93 -11.50
CA LEU A 44 15.09 20.30 -11.96
C LEU A 44 16.37 20.93 -11.42
N ASP A 45 16.66 20.74 -10.14
CA ASP A 45 17.91 21.20 -9.52
C ASP A 45 19.12 20.49 -10.15
N PHE A 46 18.99 19.19 -10.41
CA PHE A 46 20.01 18.42 -11.13
C PHE A 46 20.28 19.02 -12.52
N ILE A 47 19.23 19.24 -13.32
CA ILE A 47 19.37 19.81 -14.67
C ILE A 47 19.96 21.22 -14.61
N ALA A 48 19.54 22.05 -13.65
CA ALA A 48 20.05 23.42 -13.50
C ALA A 48 21.58 23.43 -13.26
N GLY A 49 22.08 22.48 -12.46
CA GLY A 49 23.49 22.34 -12.12
C GLY A 49 24.39 21.72 -13.20
N LEU A 50 23.85 21.21 -14.30
CA LEU A 50 24.65 20.62 -15.38
C LEU A 50 25.37 21.68 -16.24
N GLU A 51 26.56 21.34 -16.72
CA GLU A 51 27.27 22.11 -17.73
C GLU A 51 26.52 22.11 -19.08
N PRO A 52 26.68 23.13 -19.94
CA PRO A 52 25.95 23.23 -21.21
C PRO A 52 26.06 21.98 -22.10
N THR A 53 27.25 21.37 -22.19
CA THR A 53 27.47 20.15 -22.98
C THR A 53 26.73 18.94 -22.42
N ASP A 54 26.68 18.82 -21.09
CA ASP A 54 25.98 17.73 -20.42
C ASP A 54 24.46 17.93 -20.45
N LYS A 55 23.98 19.18 -20.40
CA LYS A 55 22.57 19.53 -20.65
C LYS A 55 22.13 19.09 -22.04
N GLU A 56 22.91 19.40 -23.08
CA GLU A 56 22.60 18.97 -24.45
C GLU A 56 22.60 17.45 -24.60
N ARG A 57 23.58 16.77 -23.99
CA ARG A 57 23.67 15.32 -23.98
C ARG A 57 22.47 14.69 -23.28
N PHE A 58 22.14 15.15 -22.08
CA PHE A 58 21.00 14.65 -21.31
C PHE A 58 19.68 14.90 -22.04
N SER A 59 19.49 16.11 -22.59
CA SER A 59 18.32 16.44 -23.41
C SER A 59 18.20 15.51 -24.62
N SER A 60 19.30 15.19 -25.28
CA SER A 60 19.33 14.28 -26.43
C SER A 60 18.93 12.85 -26.04
N ILE A 61 19.34 12.38 -24.85
CA ILE A 61 18.92 11.08 -24.31
C ILE A 61 17.41 11.09 -24.07
N CYS A 62 16.89 12.09 -23.35
CA CYS A 62 15.46 12.20 -23.02
C CYS A 62 14.57 12.30 -24.27
N LYS A 63 15.01 13.02 -25.31
CA LYS A 63 14.28 13.16 -26.58
C LYS A 63 14.06 11.85 -27.33
N LYS A 64 14.83 10.79 -27.05
CA LYS A 64 14.64 9.47 -27.68
C LYS A 64 13.26 8.88 -27.35
N GLY A 65 12.78 9.08 -26.12
CA GLY A 65 11.47 8.59 -25.68
C GLY A 65 11.31 7.07 -25.79
N THR A 66 12.40 6.29 -25.75
CA THR A 66 12.37 4.83 -25.85
C THR A 66 12.64 4.16 -24.50
N VAL A 67 12.23 2.90 -24.35
CA VAL A 67 12.52 2.13 -23.12
C VAL A 67 14.03 1.99 -22.91
N GLU A 68 14.80 1.85 -24.00
CA GLU A 68 16.25 1.77 -23.97
C GLU A 68 16.91 3.06 -23.49
N SER A 69 16.31 4.24 -23.74
CA SER A 69 16.84 5.51 -23.24
C SER A 69 16.81 5.63 -21.71
N ILE A 70 15.97 4.87 -21.00
CA ILE A 70 15.99 4.78 -19.53
C ILE A 70 17.33 4.24 -19.04
N LEU A 71 17.91 3.26 -19.74
CA LEU A 71 19.23 2.73 -19.43
C LEU A 71 20.32 3.79 -19.60
N GLU A 72 20.20 4.60 -20.64
CA GLU A 72 21.13 5.71 -20.89
C GLU A 72 21.00 6.81 -19.83
N ILE A 73 19.77 7.11 -19.37
CA ILE A 73 19.51 8.02 -18.24
C ILE A 73 20.21 7.49 -16.99
N TYR A 74 20.01 6.22 -16.62
CA TYR A 74 20.69 5.64 -15.46
C TYR A 74 22.21 5.72 -15.54
N LYS A 75 22.79 5.43 -16.72
CA LYS A 75 24.24 5.57 -16.95
C LYS A 75 24.71 7.01 -16.83
N PHE A 76 23.92 7.96 -17.33
CA PHE A 76 24.23 9.38 -17.25
C PHE A 76 24.23 9.87 -15.79
N LEU A 77 23.15 9.59 -15.04
CA LEU A 77 23.00 10.00 -13.64
C LEU A 77 24.07 9.39 -12.74
N ARG A 78 24.44 8.13 -12.96
CA ARG A 78 25.52 7.47 -12.22
C ARG A 78 26.87 8.19 -12.34
N ASN A 79 27.13 8.84 -13.46
CA ASN A 79 28.38 9.58 -13.69
C ASN A 79 28.33 11.05 -13.23
N HIS A 80 27.17 11.52 -12.77
CA HIS A 80 26.96 12.88 -12.27
C HIS A 80 26.33 12.81 -10.86
N PRO A 81 27.07 12.31 -9.85
CA PRO A 81 26.54 12.19 -8.51
C PRO A 81 26.22 13.58 -7.93
N VAL A 82 25.05 13.70 -7.31
CA VAL A 82 24.59 14.92 -6.63
C VAL A 82 24.16 14.60 -5.20
N GLN A 83 24.02 15.64 -4.38
CA GLN A 83 23.41 15.48 -3.06
C GLN A 83 21.92 15.19 -3.20
N GLY A 84 21.40 14.35 -2.31
CA GLY A 84 20.00 13.94 -2.31
C GLY A 84 19.62 13.18 -1.05
N ARG A 85 18.34 12.86 -0.93
CA ARG A 85 17.78 12.07 0.16
C ARG A 85 18.17 10.59 -0.02
N PRO A 86 18.88 9.98 0.94
CA PRO A 86 19.22 8.57 0.85
C PRO A 86 18.02 7.69 1.24
N VAL A 87 17.75 6.66 0.44
CA VAL A 87 16.77 5.60 0.70
C VAL A 87 17.52 4.27 0.69
N LYS A 88 17.61 3.61 1.84
CA LYS A 88 18.37 2.36 1.96
C LYS A 88 17.82 1.32 0.97
N ALA A 89 18.69 0.51 0.40
CA ALA A 89 18.31 -0.60 -0.47
C ALA A 89 18.82 -1.92 0.09
N CYS A 90 18.18 -3.03 -0.24
CA CYS A 90 18.78 -4.34 0.02
C CYS A 90 19.99 -4.58 -0.91
N PRO A 91 21.01 -5.34 -0.48
CA PRO A 91 22.18 -5.62 -1.32
C PRO A 91 21.83 -6.23 -2.68
N ASP A 92 20.80 -7.08 -2.73
CA ASP A 92 20.36 -7.71 -3.97
C ASP A 92 19.73 -6.72 -4.94
N PHE A 93 19.14 -5.63 -4.46
CA PHE A 93 18.69 -4.53 -5.31
C PHE A 93 19.88 -3.85 -6.00
N VAL A 94 20.95 -3.56 -5.25
CA VAL A 94 22.16 -2.92 -5.82
C VAL A 94 22.80 -3.81 -6.88
N LYS A 95 22.91 -5.12 -6.63
CA LYS A 95 23.39 -6.09 -7.62
C LYS A 95 22.50 -6.14 -8.86
N HIS A 96 21.19 -6.16 -8.66
CA HIS A 96 20.24 -6.21 -9.75
C HIS A 96 20.28 -4.93 -10.60
N TYR A 97 20.40 -3.75 -9.99
CA TYR A 97 20.57 -2.48 -10.72
C TYR A 97 21.81 -2.51 -11.64
N GLU A 98 22.92 -3.08 -11.16
CA GLU A 98 24.12 -3.24 -12.00
C GLU A 98 23.93 -4.20 -13.16
N GLN A 99 23.19 -5.29 -12.94
CA GLN A 99 22.82 -6.21 -14.01
C GLN A 99 21.97 -5.48 -15.05
N VAL A 100 20.99 -4.68 -14.63
CA VAL A 100 20.18 -3.84 -15.51
C VAL A 100 21.06 -2.93 -16.35
N LEU A 101 22.01 -2.21 -15.74
CA LEU A 101 22.96 -1.32 -16.45
C LEU A 101 23.79 -2.03 -17.54
N SER A 102 24.05 -3.32 -17.38
CA SER A 102 24.84 -4.15 -18.30
C SER A 102 24.01 -4.78 -19.44
N LEU A 103 22.68 -4.64 -19.42
CA LEU A 103 21.81 -5.26 -20.42
C LEU A 103 22.01 -4.69 -21.83
N SER A 104 21.77 -5.55 -22.83
CA SER A 104 21.80 -5.22 -24.25
C SER A 104 20.67 -5.93 -25.01
N GLY A 105 20.21 -5.31 -26.10
CA GLY A 105 19.20 -5.88 -27.01
C GLY A 105 17.82 -6.09 -26.39
N ASN A 106 17.10 -7.10 -26.88
CA ASN A 106 15.68 -7.34 -26.57
C ASN A 106 15.38 -7.65 -25.09
N LYS A 107 16.39 -7.94 -24.26
CA LYS A 107 16.22 -8.18 -22.83
C LYS A 107 15.93 -6.89 -22.04
N ILE A 108 16.37 -5.74 -22.54
CA ILE A 108 16.22 -4.43 -21.87
C ILE A 108 14.75 -4.14 -21.57
N ARG A 109 13.90 -4.22 -22.59
CA ARG A 109 12.48 -3.87 -22.45
C ARG A 109 11.75 -4.75 -21.44
N LYS A 110 12.05 -6.05 -21.42
CA LYS A 110 11.43 -6.98 -20.47
C LYS A 110 11.85 -6.67 -19.03
N GLU A 111 13.14 -6.41 -18.81
CA GLU A 111 13.65 -6.14 -17.47
C GLU A 111 13.18 -4.78 -16.94
N LEU A 112 13.26 -3.72 -17.77
CA LEU A 112 12.87 -2.38 -17.34
C LEU A 112 11.37 -2.27 -17.01
N ASN A 113 10.52 -3.03 -17.70
CA ASN A 113 9.09 -3.11 -17.35
C ASN A 113 8.85 -3.75 -15.96
N GLN A 114 9.80 -4.51 -15.42
CA GLN A 114 9.74 -5.13 -14.09
C GLN A 114 10.58 -4.36 -13.06
N PHE A 115 11.43 -3.44 -13.50
CA PHE A 115 12.28 -2.60 -12.67
C PHE A 115 11.58 -1.30 -12.23
N ILE A 116 10.33 -1.42 -11.79
CA ILE A 116 9.55 -0.31 -11.26
C ILE A 116 9.67 -0.33 -9.74
N ILE A 117 10.11 0.79 -9.16
CA ILE A 117 10.33 0.93 -7.72
C ILE A 117 9.16 1.72 -7.14
N GLU A 118 8.20 1.02 -6.57
CA GLU A 118 6.99 1.63 -6.02
C GLU A 118 7.28 2.32 -4.68
N ARG A 119 6.74 3.51 -4.52
CA ARG A 119 6.87 4.30 -3.29
C ARG A 119 5.77 3.96 -2.31
N THR A 120 6.11 3.99 -1.02
CA THR A 120 5.07 3.97 0.02
C THR A 120 4.50 5.38 0.20
N ALA A 121 3.26 5.48 0.66
CA ALA A 121 2.59 6.75 0.96
C ALA A 121 3.49 7.65 1.83
N PHE A 122 3.68 8.88 1.37
CA PHE A 122 4.62 9.84 1.95
C PHE A 122 4.03 11.25 1.96
N ILE A 123 4.56 12.10 2.84
CA ILE A 123 4.18 13.51 2.96
C ILE A 123 4.97 14.29 1.91
N PRO A 124 4.32 14.99 0.95
CA PRO A 124 5.04 15.70 -0.10
C PRO A 124 6.04 16.74 0.42
N GLY A 125 5.71 17.43 1.52
CA GLY A 125 6.52 18.52 2.07
C GLY A 125 7.84 18.08 2.72
N ASP A 126 7.92 16.90 3.33
CA ASP A 126 9.12 16.44 4.04
C ASP A 126 9.58 15.02 3.69
N GLN A 127 8.87 14.36 2.76
CA GLN A 127 9.16 13.02 2.23
C GLN A 127 9.08 11.89 3.27
N ARG A 128 8.63 12.14 4.50
CA ARG A 128 8.46 11.07 5.48
C ARG A 128 7.23 10.22 5.13
N PRO A 129 7.29 8.89 5.31
CA PRO A 129 6.13 8.05 5.10
C PRO A 129 5.03 8.38 6.11
N TYR A 130 3.78 8.19 5.73
CA TYR A 130 2.63 8.24 6.63
C TYR A 130 1.74 7.01 6.39
N ILE A 131 0.84 6.71 7.30
CA ILE A 131 -0.14 5.64 7.13
C ILE A 131 -1.50 6.31 6.82
N PRO A 132 -2.04 6.17 5.59
CA PRO A 132 -3.35 6.71 5.26
C PRO A 132 -4.47 6.15 6.15
N GLY A 133 -5.37 7.02 6.58
CA GLY A 133 -6.53 6.64 7.40
C GLY A 133 -7.46 5.68 6.66
N SER A 134 -7.49 5.75 5.33
CA SER A 134 -8.21 4.80 4.47
C SER A 134 -7.66 3.37 4.57
N ALA A 135 -6.34 3.20 4.68
CA ALA A 135 -5.70 1.89 4.85
C ALA A 135 -6.06 1.28 6.21
N VAL A 136 -5.98 2.08 7.28
CA VAL A 136 -6.39 1.66 8.63
C VAL A 136 -7.89 1.37 8.69
N LYS A 137 -8.72 2.20 8.06
CA LYS A 137 -10.17 2.00 7.95
C LYS A 137 -10.51 0.73 7.17
N GLY A 138 -9.73 0.39 6.14
CA GLY A 138 -9.84 -0.88 5.42
C GLY A 138 -9.57 -2.09 6.33
N ALA A 139 -8.51 -2.04 7.13
CA ALA A 139 -8.20 -3.09 8.10
C ALA A 139 -9.31 -3.26 9.16
N LEU A 140 -9.79 -2.14 9.71
CA LEU A 140 -10.94 -2.10 10.63
C LEU A 140 -12.19 -2.73 9.99
N ARG A 141 -12.47 -2.41 8.73
CA ARG A 141 -13.62 -2.94 7.98
C ARG A 141 -13.50 -4.44 7.77
N THR A 142 -12.33 -4.93 7.37
CA THR A 142 -12.08 -6.37 7.20
C THR A 142 -12.30 -7.12 8.51
N ALA A 143 -11.71 -6.65 9.61
CA ALA A 143 -11.85 -7.30 10.92
C ALA A 143 -13.32 -7.35 11.37
N TYR A 144 -14.03 -6.23 11.26
CA TYR A 144 -15.44 -6.15 11.64
C TYR A 144 -16.33 -7.05 10.78
N LEU A 145 -16.12 -7.10 9.46
CA LEU A 145 -16.88 -7.98 8.57
C LEU A 145 -16.66 -9.47 8.89
N ASN A 146 -15.43 -9.87 9.26
CA ASN A 146 -15.15 -11.26 9.65
C ASN A 146 -15.83 -11.61 10.99
N MET A 147 -15.77 -10.71 11.98
CA MET A 147 -16.51 -10.88 13.24
C MET A 147 -18.02 -11.02 13.00
N LEU A 148 -18.60 -10.23 12.09
CA LEU A 148 -20.01 -10.39 11.71
C LEU A 148 -20.28 -11.72 11.00
N ALA A 149 -19.31 -12.21 10.22
CA ALA A 149 -19.46 -13.45 9.49
C ALA A 149 -19.44 -14.69 10.40
N GLU A 150 -18.63 -14.66 11.45
CA GLU A 150 -18.57 -15.71 12.47
C GLU A 150 -19.81 -15.73 13.38
N ASN A 151 -20.35 -14.56 13.70
CA ASN A 151 -21.53 -14.41 14.57
C ASN A 151 -22.86 -14.33 13.80
N GLY A 152 -22.82 -14.51 12.47
CA GLY A 152 -23.94 -14.28 11.56
C GLY A 152 -24.81 -15.52 11.28
N PRO A 153 -25.88 -15.37 10.48
CA PRO A 153 -26.69 -16.50 9.99
C PRO A 153 -25.84 -17.41 9.09
N ASP A 154 -26.36 -18.60 8.72
CA ASP A 154 -25.63 -19.53 7.83
C ASP A 154 -25.28 -18.88 6.46
N LEU A 155 -24.10 -18.28 6.41
CA LEU A 155 -23.57 -17.58 5.25
C LEU A 155 -23.27 -18.54 4.10
N ARG A 156 -23.00 -19.82 4.40
CA ARG A 156 -22.76 -20.81 3.35
C ARG A 156 -24.03 -21.05 2.55
N SER A 157 -25.18 -21.12 3.23
CA SER A 157 -26.48 -21.23 2.56
C SER A 157 -26.82 -19.96 1.76
N TYR A 158 -26.54 -18.78 2.31
CA TYR A 158 -26.72 -17.52 1.58
C TYR A 158 -25.81 -17.42 0.34
N LEU A 159 -24.53 -17.77 0.44
CA LEU A 159 -23.61 -17.73 -0.71
C LEU A 159 -23.97 -18.75 -1.79
N ARG A 160 -24.50 -19.93 -1.41
CA ARG A 160 -25.00 -20.94 -2.35
C ARG A 160 -26.28 -20.50 -3.07
N SER A 161 -27.10 -19.65 -2.45
CA SER A 161 -28.32 -19.14 -3.09
C SER A 161 -28.03 -18.04 -4.13
N ILE A 162 -26.87 -17.38 -4.05
CA ILE A 162 -26.42 -16.39 -5.04
C ILE A 162 -25.92 -17.12 -6.29
N LYS A 163 -26.78 -17.23 -7.30
CA LYS A 163 -26.37 -17.69 -8.64
C LYS A 163 -25.73 -16.53 -9.42
N PRO A 164 -24.49 -16.66 -9.92
CA PRO A 164 -23.93 -15.65 -10.81
C PRO A 164 -24.79 -15.58 -12.08
N ARG A 165 -25.08 -14.36 -12.55
CA ARG A 165 -25.70 -14.20 -13.87
C ARG A 165 -24.71 -14.69 -14.93
N LYS A 166 -25.18 -15.50 -15.88
CA LYS A 166 -24.35 -16.03 -16.97
C LYS A 166 -23.67 -14.86 -17.71
N GLY A 167 -22.33 -14.85 -17.75
CA GLY A 167 -21.54 -13.79 -18.39
C GLY A 167 -21.24 -12.55 -17.52
N SER A 168 -21.63 -12.52 -16.24
CA SER A 168 -21.29 -11.42 -15.32
C SER A 168 -20.02 -11.70 -14.51
N LYS A 169 -19.30 -10.63 -14.13
CA LYS A 169 -18.20 -10.73 -13.14
C LYS A 169 -18.76 -11.24 -11.81
N ASP A 170 -18.00 -12.13 -11.15
CA ASP A 170 -18.37 -12.67 -9.84
C ASP A 170 -18.50 -11.55 -8.80
N ASP A 171 -19.73 -11.25 -8.40
CA ASP A 171 -20.10 -10.19 -7.47
C ASP A 171 -20.46 -10.71 -6.07
N ARG A 172 -20.19 -11.99 -5.79
CA ARG A 172 -20.53 -12.64 -4.51
C ARG A 172 -19.91 -11.93 -3.31
N HIS A 173 -18.67 -11.44 -3.44
CA HIS A 173 -18.00 -10.67 -2.39
C HIS A 173 -18.79 -9.40 -2.02
N LYS A 174 -19.28 -8.64 -3.01
CA LYS A 174 -20.08 -7.42 -2.77
C LYS A 174 -21.41 -7.74 -2.10
N LYS A 175 -22.07 -8.82 -2.53
CA LYS A 175 -23.35 -9.26 -1.95
C LYS A 175 -23.16 -9.76 -0.52
N LEU A 176 -22.08 -10.48 -0.24
CA LEU A 176 -21.74 -10.92 1.10
C LEU A 176 -21.52 -9.71 2.03
N GLU A 177 -20.70 -8.76 1.60
CA GLU A 177 -20.46 -7.52 2.36
C GLU A 177 -21.76 -6.75 2.60
N GLN A 178 -22.60 -6.59 1.58
CA GLN A 178 -23.92 -5.96 1.71
C GLN A 178 -24.81 -6.71 2.70
N LYS A 179 -24.78 -8.05 2.70
CA LYS A 179 -25.57 -8.84 3.63
C LYS A 179 -25.11 -8.66 5.06
N LEU A 180 -23.80 -8.72 5.30
CA LEU A 180 -23.20 -8.55 6.62
C LEU A 180 -23.50 -7.16 7.20
N LEU A 181 -23.45 -6.14 6.35
CA LEU A 181 -23.73 -4.76 6.76
C LEU A 181 -25.22 -4.39 6.71
N GLU A 182 -26.12 -5.35 6.46
CA GLU A 182 -27.57 -5.10 6.38
C GLU A 182 -27.92 -4.02 5.33
N LEU A 183 -27.23 -4.06 4.18
CA LEU A 183 -27.42 -3.16 3.03
C LEU A 183 -28.07 -3.87 1.83
N ASP A 184 -28.35 -5.18 1.93
CA ASP A 184 -28.92 -5.99 0.85
C ASP A 184 -30.33 -5.54 0.44
N HIS A 185 -31.12 -5.05 1.41
CA HIS A 185 -32.46 -4.48 1.20
C HIS A 185 -32.44 -2.98 0.87
N VAL A 186 -31.28 -2.30 0.98
CA VAL A 186 -31.15 -0.86 0.75
C VAL A 186 -31.00 -0.58 -0.76
N PRO A 187 -31.75 0.39 -1.33
CA PRO A 187 -31.58 0.80 -2.72
C PRO A 187 -30.14 1.24 -3.02
N ASN A 188 -29.60 0.86 -4.19
CA ASN A 188 -28.20 1.13 -4.56
C ASN A 188 -27.74 2.58 -4.32
N ARG A 189 -28.60 3.55 -4.64
CA ARG A 189 -28.34 4.99 -4.47
C ARG A 189 -28.14 5.44 -3.02
N GLU A 190 -28.66 4.69 -2.06
CA GLU A 190 -28.64 4.99 -0.62
C GLU A 190 -27.63 4.12 0.15
N ARG A 191 -27.01 3.13 -0.49
CA ARG A 191 -26.08 2.22 0.20
C ARG A 191 -24.88 2.94 0.80
N ILE A 192 -24.35 3.95 0.12
CA ILE A 192 -23.23 4.76 0.62
C ILE A 192 -23.66 5.58 1.86
N SER A 193 -24.86 6.15 1.83
CA SER A 193 -25.35 6.98 2.94
C SER A 193 -25.73 6.14 4.16
N LYS A 194 -26.20 4.90 3.94
CA LYS A 194 -26.58 3.94 4.97
C LYS A 194 -25.43 3.06 5.46
N ASP A 195 -24.26 3.07 4.81
CA ASP A 195 -23.11 2.27 5.23
C ASP A 195 -22.66 2.68 6.64
N PRO A 196 -22.54 1.73 7.59
CA PRO A 196 -22.20 2.07 8.97
C PRO A 196 -20.77 2.60 9.14
N PHE A 197 -19.85 2.28 8.24
CA PHE A 197 -18.50 2.85 8.24
C PHE A 197 -18.48 4.32 7.85
N ARG A 198 -19.60 4.90 7.37
CA ARG A 198 -19.71 6.35 7.18
C ARG A 198 -19.50 7.12 8.49
N LEU A 199 -19.92 6.54 9.62
CA LEU A 199 -19.81 7.14 10.95
C LEU A 199 -18.46 6.86 11.65
N ILE A 200 -17.59 6.08 11.00
CA ILE A 200 -16.22 5.81 11.46
C ILE A 200 -15.28 6.76 10.70
N LYS A 201 -14.68 7.72 11.40
CA LYS A 201 -13.67 8.62 10.85
C LYS A 201 -12.30 8.16 11.33
N VAL A 202 -11.37 7.98 10.42
CA VAL A 202 -10.01 7.58 10.73
C VAL A 202 -9.11 8.65 10.16
N SER A 203 -8.30 9.29 10.99
CA SER A 203 -7.32 10.27 10.52
C SER A 203 -6.22 9.55 9.74
N ASP A 204 -5.50 10.30 8.92
CA ASP A 204 -4.16 9.86 8.53
C ASP A 204 -3.27 9.79 9.78
N PHE A 205 -2.37 8.82 9.78
CA PHE A 205 -1.45 8.55 10.87
C PHE A 205 -0.09 9.13 10.51
N MET A 206 0.28 10.20 11.23
CA MET A 206 1.46 10.99 10.94
C MET A 206 2.69 10.43 11.67
N PRO A 207 3.87 10.43 11.03
CA PRO A 207 5.10 9.90 11.61
C PRO A 207 5.56 10.70 12.83
N VAL A 208 5.95 10.00 13.88
CA VAL A 208 6.55 10.58 15.09
C VAL A 208 8.08 10.45 14.98
N GLY A 209 8.75 11.59 14.86
CA GLY A 209 10.20 11.64 14.67
C GLY A 209 10.64 11.20 13.26
N GLU A 210 11.84 10.64 13.18
CA GLU A 210 12.38 10.09 11.94
C GLU A 210 11.82 8.68 11.68
N VAL A 211 11.46 8.43 10.42
CA VAL A 211 10.99 7.12 9.98
C VAL A 211 11.85 6.63 8.83
N GLY A 212 12.62 5.59 9.08
CA GLY A 212 13.46 4.96 8.06
C GLY A 212 12.63 4.11 7.10
N THR A 213 12.91 4.26 5.80
CA THR A 213 12.40 3.39 4.75
C THR A 213 13.54 2.61 4.11
N LYS A 214 13.19 1.48 3.47
CA LYS A 214 14.13 0.67 2.72
C LYS A 214 13.43 0.03 1.52
N ILE A 215 14.16 -0.11 0.42
CA ILE A 215 13.72 -0.81 -0.77
C ILE A 215 13.93 -2.32 -0.60
N PHE A 216 12.86 -3.07 -0.84
CA PHE A 216 12.78 -4.53 -0.74
C PHE A 216 12.20 -5.14 -2.01
N TYR A 217 12.43 -6.45 -2.17
CA TYR A 217 11.66 -7.28 -3.08
C TYR A 217 10.50 -7.93 -2.33
N ALA A 218 9.28 -7.71 -2.81
CA ALA A 218 8.15 -8.56 -2.45
C ALA A 218 8.16 -9.79 -3.36
N ILE A 219 8.32 -10.96 -2.74
CA ILE A 219 8.40 -12.25 -3.44
C ILE A 219 7.27 -13.17 -2.96
N ASN A 220 6.76 -13.99 -3.88
CA ASN A 220 5.79 -15.01 -3.53
C ASN A 220 6.49 -16.16 -2.80
N LYS A 221 5.84 -16.70 -1.77
CA LYS A 221 6.25 -17.94 -1.10
C LYS A 221 5.09 -18.91 -1.07
N LYS A 222 5.35 -20.18 -1.37
CA LYS A 222 4.33 -21.24 -1.29
C LYS A 222 4.06 -21.58 0.16
N LYS A 223 2.78 -21.77 0.50
CA LYS A 223 2.33 -22.19 1.84
C LYS A 223 2.72 -23.64 2.19
N LYS A 224 2.95 -24.48 1.17
CA LYS A 224 3.39 -25.87 1.35
C LYS A 224 4.80 -26.00 0.77
N PRO A 225 5.71 -26.71 1.46
CA PRO A 225 7.02 -27.04 0.90
C PRO A 225 6.87 -27.68 -0.48
N SER A 226 7.65 -27.19 -1.44
CA SER A 226 7.65 -27.68 -2.81
C SER A 226 9.01 -27.37 -3.42
N ASP A 227 9.58 -28.34 -4.13
CA ASP A 227 10.87 -28.17 -4.82
C ASP A 227 10.79 -27.21 -6.01
N LYS A 228 9.58 -26.85 -6.42
CA LYS A 228 9.35 -25.89 -7.50
C LYS A 228 9.33 -24.48 -6.92
N GLU A 229 10.02 -23.56 -7.58
CA GLU A 229 9.94 -22.15 -7.23
C GLU A 229 8.49 -21.62 -7.31
N PRO A 230 8.15 -20.63 -6.48
CA PRO A 230 6.88 -19.91 -6.59
C PRO A 230 6.83 -19.14 -7.91
N ASN A 231 5.69 -19.22 -8.59
CA ASN A 231 5.44 -18.45 -9.81
C ASN A 231 5.05 -17.00 -9.46
N GLY A 232 5.33 -16.08 -10.39
CA GLY A 232 4.89 -14.69 -10.34
C GLY A 232 6.07 -13.72 -10.29
N PRO A 233 5.95 -12.52 -10.90
CA PRO A 233 7.00 -11.52 -10.87
C PRO A 233 7.22 -11.01 -9.45
N TYR A 234 8.46 -10.64 -9.14
CA TYR A 234 8.75 -9.85 -7.94
C TYR A 234 8.19 -8.42 -8.11
N GLN A 235 7.99 -7.72 -7.00
CA GLN A 235 7.76 -6.28 -6.99
C GLN A 235 8.88 -5.60 -6.21
N ILE A 236 9.30 -4.42 -6.63
CA ILE A 236 10.30 -3.62 -5.92
C ILE A 236 9.57 -2.52 -5.17
N LEU A 237 9.58 -2.58 -3.84
CA LEU A 237 8.77 -1.71 -2.99
C LEU A 237 9.65 -0.96 -1.99
N GLU A 238 9.43 0.34 -1.84
CA GLU A 238 9.84 1.07 -0.63
C GLU A 238 8.91 0.68 0.52
N ALA A 239 9.46 0.26 1.65
CA ALA A 239 8.69 -0.06 2.85
C ALA A 239 9.21 0.68 4.08
N VAL A 240 8.30 1.06 4.95
CA VAL A 240 8.56 1.55 6.30
C VAL A 240 9.20 0.43 7.13
N MET A 241 10.30 0.73 7.81
CA MET A 241 11.00 -0.26 8.64
C MET A 241 10.23 -0.57 9.95
N PRO A 242 10.41 -1.77 10.53
CA PRO A 242 9.89 -2.07 11.85
C PRO A 242 10.37 -1.09 12.92
N GLY A 243 9.51 -0.82 13.89
CA GLY A 243 9.78 0.07 15.02
C GLY A 243 9.35 1.52 14.79
N ALA A 244 8.97 1.90 13.56
CA ALA A 244 8.44 3.22 13.24
C ALA A 244 7.13 3.49 13.97
N VAL A 245 6.95 4.73 14.41
CA VAL A 245 5.83 5.15 15.25
C VAL A 245 5.01 6.22 14.53
N PHE A 246 3.69 6.07 14.56
CA PHE A 246 2.75 7.01 13.96
C PHE A 246 1.64 7.35 14.94
N THR A 247 1.14 8.58 14.89
CA THR A 247 0.03 9.03 15.74
C THR A 247 -1.17 9.41 14.89
N GLY A 248 -2.36 9.05 15.36
CA GLY A 248 -3.61 9.36 14.71
C GLY A 248 -4.79 9.13 15.65
N GLU A 249 -5.99 9.20 15.11
CA GLU A 249 -7.21 8.97 15.88
C GLU A 249 -8.32 8.31 15.06
N ILE A 250 -9.13 7.54 15.77
CA ILE A 250 -10.35 6.93 15.26
C ILE A 250 -11.52 7.56 16.02
N ARG A 251 -12.47 8.13 15.28
CA ARG A 251 -13.71 8.69 15.83
C ARG A 251 -14.89 7.86 15.37
N VAL A 252 -15.78 7.54 16.31
CA VAL A 252 -17.03 6.83 16.04
C VAL A 252 -18.19 7.74 16.42
N GLU A 253 -18.96 8.15 15.42
CA GLU A 253 -20.18 8.94 15.60
C GLU A 253 -21.34 7.99 15.93
N ILE A 254 -21.91 8.11 17.11
CA ILE A 254 -23.05 7.31 17.56
C ILE A 254 -24.34 8.09 17.25
N PRO A 255 -25.24 7.52 16.42
CA PRO A 255 -26.55 8.12 16.18
C PRO A 255 -27.31 8.30 17.50
N GLY A 256 -27.98 9.44 17.66
CA GLY A 256 -28.80 9.71 18.85
C GLY A 256 -30.08 8.87 18.92
N GLY A 257 -30.94 9.21 19.89
CA GLY A 257 -32.14 8.43 20.20
C GLY A 257 -33.36 8.72 19.31
N SER A 258 -33.31 9.75 18.46
CA SER A 258 -34.45 10.10 17.58
C SER A 258 -34.65 9.05 16.47
N HIS A 259 -35.88 8.87 15.99
CA HIS A 259 -36.21 7.90 14.93
C HIS A 259 -35.40 8.14 13.65
N LEU A 260 -35.19 9.41 13.29
CA LEU A 260 -34.40 9.82 12.12
C LEU A 260 -32.90 9.51 12.27
N GLU A 261 -32.36 9.59 13.49
CA GLU A 261 -30.97 9.22 13.77
C GLU A 261 -30.78 7.70 13.78
N LYS A 262 -31.76 6.92 14.27
CA LYS A 262 -31.72 5.45 14.25
C LYS A 262 -31.69 4.87 12.84
N GLU A 263 -32.29 5.56 11.87
CA GLU A 263 -32.23 5.19 10.46
C GLU A 263 -31.01 5.77 9.72
N ALA A 264 -30.11 6.50 10.38
CA ALA A 264 -28.99 7.16 9.71
C ALA A 264 -28.04 6.18 9.01
N VAL A 265 -27.87 4.99 9.58
CA VAL A 265 -27.09 3.88 9.02
C VAL A 265 -27.83 2.56 9.23
N SER A 266 -27.52 1.55 8.43
CA SER A 266 -28.12 0.22 8.56
C SER A 266 -27.86 -0.41 9.92
N ARG A 267 -26.64 -0.24 10.45
CA ARG A 267 -26.21 -0.85 11.70
C ARG A 267 -25.21 0.02 12.48
N PRO A 268 -25.59 0.67 13.59
CA PRO A 268 -24.64 1.42 14.41
C PRO A 268 -23.48 0.54 14.91
N ILE A 269 -22.26 1.09 14.88
CA ILE A 269 -21.03 0.44 15.36
C ILE A 269 -20.55 1.25 16.57
N SER A 270 -20.25 0.59 17.69
CA SER A 270 -19.58 1.23 18.83
C SER A 270 -18.07 1.11 18.68
N LEU A 271 -17.32 2.04 19.30
CA LEU A 271 -15.87 1.99 19.30
C LEU A 271 -15.35 0.67 19.91
N GLU A 272 -15.93 0.25 21.03
CA GLU A 272 -15.58 -1.01 21.71
C GLU A 272 -15.70 -2.23 20.78
N LYS A 273 -16.84 -2.39 20.10
CA LYS A 273 -17.06 -3.51 19.17
C LYS A 273 -16.09 -3.47 17.99
N LEU A 274 -15.76 -2.26 17.51
CA LEU A 274 -14.82 -2.08 16.42
C LEU A 274 -13.40 -2.52 16.83
N LEU A 275 -12.94 -2.11 18.02
CA LEU A 275 -11.62 -2.49 18.53
C LEU A 275 -11.55 -3.99 18.86
N ASN A 276 -12.57 -4.54 19.52
CA ASN A 276 -12.62 -5.99 19.81
C ASN A 276 -12.56 -6.83 18.53
N SER A 277 -13.15 -6.35 17.43
CA SER A 277 -13.08 -7.07 16.14
C SER A 277 -11.65 -7.17 15.60
N LEU A 278 -10.79 -6.18 15.84
CA LEU A 278 -9.38 -6.21 15.43
C LEU A 278 -8.62 -7.29 16.17
N ASP A 279 -8.75 -7.32 17.50
CA ASP A 279 -8.02 -8.25 18.36
C ASP A 279 -8.38 -9.70 18.05
N LEU A 280 -9.68 -9.97 17.88
CA LEU A 280 -10.17 -11.29 17.48
C LEU A 280 -9.63 -11.69 16.12
N PHE A 281 -9.90 -10.90 15.07
CA PHE A 281 -9.55 -11.29 13.71
C PHE A 281 -8.04 -11.39 13.50
N PHE A 282 -7.28 -10.33 13.80
CA PHE A 282 -5.85 -10.31 13.53
C PHE A 282 -5.05 -11.18 14.52
N GLY A 283 -5.55 -11.39 15.75
CA GLY A 283 -5.01 -12.36 16.68
C GLY A 283 -5.07 -13.78 16.11
N GLU A 284 -6.24 -14.20 15.61
CA GLU A 284 -6.40 -15.50 14.96
C GLU A 284 -5.60 -15.63 13.66
N GLN A 285 -5.59 -14.58 12.81
CA GLN A 285 -4.79 -14.59 11.59
C GLN A 285 -3.30 -14.77 11.91
N LYS A 286 -2.80 -14.10 12.96
CA LYS A 286 -1.39 -14.22 13.35
C LYS A 286 -1.03 -15.63 13.81
N ILE A 287 -1.91 -16.27 14.59
CA ILE A 287 -1.73 -17.68 15.01
C ILE A 287 -1.71 -18.59 13.78
N ARG A 288 -2.67 -18.42 12.86
CA ARG A 288 -2.74 -19.20 11.62
C ARG A 288 -1.48 -19.04 10.76
N GLU A 289 -1.06 -17.81 10.50
CA GLU A 289 0.12 -17.51 9.68
C GLU A 289 1.41 -18.10 10.27
N ASN A 290 1.60 -18.01 11.59
CA ASN A 290 2.74 -18.63 12.26
C ASN A 290 2.73 -20.16 12.15
N GLY A 291 1.56 -20.79 11.97
CA GLY A 291 1.42 -22.22 11.72
C GLY A 291 1.66 -22.62 10.26
N GLU A 292 1.31 -21.75 9.31
CA GLU A 292 1.45 -22.01 7.86
C GLU A 292 2.87 -21.71 7.32
N LEU A 293 3.62 -20.80 7.95
CA LEU A 293 4.94 -20.34 7.48
C LEU A 293 6.12 -21.03 8.19
N ARG A 294 5.98 -22.31 8.55
CA ARG A 294 7.06 -23.12 9.12
C ARG A 294 8.00 -23.68 8.06
#